data_AF-A0A3S0MB21-F1
#
_entry.id   AF-A0A3S0MB21-F1
#
_cell.length_a   1.000
_cell.length_b   1.000
_cell.length_c   1.000
_cell.angle_alpha   90.00
_cell.angle_beta   90.00
_cell.angle_gamma   90.00
#
_symmetry.space_group_name_H-M   'P 1'
#
loop_
_entity.id
_entity.type
_entity.pdbx_description
1 polymer ?
#
loop_
_entity_poly.entity_id
_entity_poly.type
_entity_poly.pdbx_seq_one_letter_code
_entity_poly.pdbx_strand_id
1 'polypeptide(L)'
;MKITQFFTLIFFLISTVAFSQTKLEKTKTYFPDSKDLKKEKIDWYRFTVPENWDKSDERKISLAVSVLKCKKDLKKEPIVFIQGGPGGNTIEGISFWVSHPLRENHDIVLVDLRGTGFSEPKLCPDLGKKLFQILSKNQSKEQDVKDKVQVSLECKQDMIDKGIDLNSYNSISVINDLHALKTELKISKWNVYGVSYGTYISQNYAKIYPDDIRALVLDSSIPDISEYYTNNTENYILSLNKLFKSCKENSEYNKQYPNLEDVYYSNITNLEKNPITVDVDKTIIPSGKFTYNAEDYKTAIQQSFYDKRLIEVIPLLIYQFRERNTATLASLVQAFSGALSLNYGTYFCFTCNEVIPFNNLQKYDSISSSYNKLHGGISFYKSDFDVCNEWKKKEKNTKNILSLRNNNPFKVLILSGGFDPITPSYFAKKTADNFNQNVQIINGYTYGHGLGFTRSGSFIINNFFENKPITDSLRQYFDKKEIKFKTNITLNNGIIGMTGDINTKQWYYFIPLLVSLLIIFVLSIFSLTKMIVKKNKSNITTLLFFLTSMSLLIFVVSIALGVYNTMNDNFYLLAFGLSSSWNFAFIIYKISLFLSIITFIISLIKVFKNNIPLYFMMFLSIGIIHYYFISWNFL
;
A
#
# COMPACT_ATOMS: atom_id res chain seq x y z
N MET A 1 -36.70 62.30 26.85
CA MET A 1 -35.85 61.19 27.31
C MET A 1 -36.75 60.01 27.61
N LYS A 2 -36.67 58.91 26.81
CA LYS A 2 -37.34 57.60 26.94
C LYS A 2 -38.05 57.17 25.64
N ILE A 3 -37.90 55.88 25.33
CA ILE A 3 -38.51 55.04 24.29
C ILE A 3 -37.78 54.97 22.94
N THR A 4 -37.38 56.06 22.30
CA THR A 4 -36.78 55.97 20.94
C THR A 4 -35.31 55.50 20.90
N GLN A 5 -34.52 55.74 21.95
CA GLN A 5 -33.13 55.27 22.02
C GLN A 5 -32.97 53.80 22.45
N PHE A 6 -34.02 53.17 22.97
CA PHE A 6 -33.96 51.75 23.38
C PHE A 6 -34.17 50.81 22.18
N PHE A 7 -34.99 51.22 21.20
CA PHE A 7 -35.21 50.44 19.97
C PHE A 7 -34.05 50.52 18.98
N THR A 8 -33.26 51.59 18.98
CA THR A 8 -32.05 51.69 18.14
C THR A 8 -30.92 50.79 18.65
N LEU A 9 -30.86 50.55 19.97
CA LEU A 9 -29.86 49.64 20.55
C LEU A 9 -30.22 48.16 20.30
N ILE A 10 -31.51 47.81 20.28
CA ILE A 10 -31.98 46.44 20.01
C ILE A 10 -31.86 46.10 18.51
N PHE A 11 -32.02 47.06 17.59
CA PHE A 11 -31.81 46.81 16.16
C PHE A 11 -30.34 46.66 15.76
N PHE A 12 -29.39 47.17 16.56
CA PHE A 12 -27.96 46.91 16.39
C PHE A 12 -27.47 45.61 17.05
N LEU A 13 -28.31 44.97 17.88
CA LEU A 13 -27.99 43.72 18.58
C LEU A 13 -28.50 42.46 17.86
N ILE A 14 -29.18 42.58 16.71
CA ILE A 14 -29.83 41.45 16.01
C ILE A 14 -29.19 41.09 14.64
N SER A 15 -28.15 41.78 14.18
CA SER A 15 -27.60 41.55 12.82
C SER A 15 -26.09 41.26 12.75
N THR A 16 -25.54 40.52 13.71
CA THR A 16 -24.31 39.74 13.50
C THR A 16 -24.36 38.42 14.24
N VAL A 17 -25.38 37.60 13.97
CA VAL A 17 -25.13 36.15 14.02
C VAL A 17 -24.22 35.88 12.82
N ALA A 18 -22.90 36.06 13.03
CA ALA A 18 -21.91 35.51 12.12
C ALA A 18 -22.21 34.01 12.07
N PHE A 19 -22.88 33.56 11.01
CA PHE A 19 -23.03 32.15 10.75
C PHE A 19 -21.62 31.59 10.76
N SER A 20 -21.31 30.74 11.75
CA SER A 20 -20.04 30.04 11.78
C SER A 20 -19.88 29.36 10.42
N GLN A 21 -18.91 29.82 9.63
CA GLN A 21 -18.68 29.33 8.28
C GLN A 21 -18.35 27.83 8.31
N THR A 22 -17.74 27.42 9.42
CA THR A 22 -17.40 26.05 9.76
C THR A 22 -18.26 25.48 10.88
N LYS A 23 -18.42 24.16 10.91
CA LYS A 23 -19.13 23.46 11.98
C LYS A 23 -18.57 22.05 12.14
N LEU A 24 -18.11 21.72 13.34
CA LEU A 24 -17.60 20.39 13.68
C LEU A 24 -18.65 19.61 14.49
N GLU A 25 -19.19 18.53 13.91
CA GLU A 25 -20.26 17.74 14.52
C GLU A 25 -19.79 16.32 14.81
N LYS A 26 -20.04 15.82 16.02
CA LYS A 26 -19.77 14.41 16.33
C LYS A 26 -20.66 13.50 15.50
N THR A 27 -20.07 12.41 14.99
CA THR A 27 -20.79 11.30 14.38
C THR A 27 -20.45 9.99 15.12
N LYS A 28 -21.18 8.91 14.83
CA LYS A 28 -21.02 7.63 15.54
C LYS A 28 -19.72 6.91 15.15
N THR A 29 -19.50 6.71 13.86
CA THR A 29 -18.33 6.02 13.28
C THR A 29 -18.46 6.01 11.76
N TYR A 30 -17.34 5.88 11.04
CA TYR A 30 -17.31 5.56 9.60
C TYR A 30 -17.32 4.04 9.32
N PHE A 31 -17.18 3.22 10.37
CA PHE A 31 -17.12 1.75 10.31
C PHE A 31 -18.18 1.13 11.21
N PRO A 32 -19.48 1.16 10.85
CA PRO A 32 -20.56 0.67 11.71
C PRO A 32 -20.40 -0.83 12.06
N ASP A 33 -19.80 -1.60 11.17
CA ASP A 33 -19.67 -3.05 11.30
C ASP A 33 -18.38 -3.51 12.01
N SER A 34 -17.42 -2.62 12.22
CA SER A 34 -16.14 -2.97 12.87
C SER A 34 -16.32 -3.14 14.38
N LYS A 35 -16.15 -4.37 14.87
CA LYS A 35 -16.18 -4.67 16.31
C LYS A 35 -14.92 -4.19 17.04
N ASP A 36 -13.77 -4.18 16.35
CA ASP A 36 -12.50 -3.84 16.99
C ASP A 36 -12.35 -2.33 17.16
N LEU A 37 -12.77 -1.54 16.18
CA LEU A 37 -12.76 -0.07 16.32
C LEU A 37 -13.74 0.43 17.39
N LYS A 38 -14.80 -0.32 17.73
CA LYS A 38 -15.71 0.01 18.84
C LYS A 38 -15.05 -0.07 20.22
N LYS A 39 -13.94 -0.80 20.35
CA LYS A 39 -13.18 -0.92 21.61
C LYS A 39 -12.16 0.22 21.77
N GLU A 40 -11.88 0.95 20.70
CA GLU A 40 -10.87 2.00 20.66
C GLU A 40 -11.47 3.35 21.06
N LYS A 41 -10.67 4.17 21.75
CA LYS A 41 -11.02 5.58 22.04
C LYS A 41 -10.79 6.42 20.79
N ILE A 42 -11.84 6.62 20.00
CA ILE A 42 -11.82 7.41 18.76
C ILE A 42 -13.03 8.35 18.77
N ASP A 43 -12.77 9.65 18.64
CA ASP A 43 -13.82 10.62 18.34
C ASP A 43 -13.97 10.77 16.83
N TRP A 44 -15.20 10.67 16.33
CA TRP A 44 -15.52 10.80 14.92
C TRP A 44 -16.28 12.09 14.68
N TYR A 45 -15.92 12.83 13.64
CA TYR A 45 -16.58 14.08 13.31
C TYR A 45 -16.85 14.23 11.82
N ARG A 46 -17.98 14.87 11.51
CA ARG A 46 -18.23 15.53 10.22
C ARG A 46 -17.87 17.00 10.38
N PHE A 47 -16.93 17.47 9.56
CA PHE A 47 -16.47 18.84 9.58
C PHE A 47 -16.98 19.59 8.35
N THR A 48 -17.97 20.45 8.55
CA THR A 48 -18.57 21.24 7.48
C THR A 48 -17.72 22.50 7.26
N VAL A 49 -17.32 22.73 6.01
CA VAL A 49 -16.54 23.90 5.57
C VAL A 49 -17.09 24.45 4.26
N PRO A 50 -16.81 25.71 3.90
CA PRO A 50 -17.12 26.22 2.56
C PRO A 50 -16.44 25.38 1.47
N GLU A 51 -17.14 25.11 0.36
CA GLU A 51 -16.48 24.56 -0.82
C GLU A 51 -15.46 25.56 -1.34
N ASN A 52 -15.82 26.83 -1.49
CA ASN A 52 -14.89 27.86 -1.91
C ASN A 52 -14.62 28.84 -0.76
N TRP A 53 -13.38 28.90 -0.29
CA TRP A 53 -12.99 29.79 0.82
C TRP A 53 -13.03 31.28 0.45
N ASP A 54 -12.98 31.62 -0.85
CA ASP A 54 -13.18 32.98 -1.34
C ASP A 54 -14.67 33.36 -1.45
N LYS A 55 -15.57 32.36 -1.35
CA LYS A 55 -17.03 32.48 -1.45
C LYS A 55 -17.71 31.68 -0.34
N SER A 56 -17.35 32.04 0.89
CA SER A 56 -17.64 31.28 2.11
C SER A 56 -19.13 31.03 2.40
N ASP A 57 -20.01 31.85 1.83
CA ASP A 57 -21.45 31.82 2.08
C ASP A 57 -22.22 30.96 1.04
N GLU A 58 -21.52 30.41 0.04
CA GLU A 58 -22.11 29.56 -1.01
C GLU A 58 -22.15 28.08 -0.56
N ARG A 59 -21.82 27.16 -1.47
CA ARG A 59 -21.87 25.71 -1.26
C ARG A 59 -20.92 25.28 -0.13
N LYS A 60 -21.37 24.34 0.70
CA LYS A 60 -20.56 23.70 1.76
C LYS A 60 -20.26 22.25 1.41
N ILE A 61 -19.15 21.75 1.95
CA ILE A 61 -18.71 20.35 1.85
C ILE A 61 -18.50 19.78 3.25
N SER A 62 -18.51 18.45 3.37
CA SER A 62 -18.34 17.76 4.65
C SER A 62 -17.08 16.90 4.65
N LEU A 63 -16.10 17.27 5.47
CA LEU A 63 -14.87 16.51 5.64
C LEU A 63 -15.05 15.45 6.73
N ALA A 64 -14.59 14.24 6.46
CA ALA A 64 -14.52 13.20 7.46
C ALA A 64 -13.26 13.35 8.30
N VAL A 65 -13.44 13.41 9.62
CA VAL A 65 -12.36 13.55 10.59
C VAL A 65 -12.47 12.45 11.64
N SER A 66 -11.33 11.86 12.00
CA SER A 66 -11.22 10.99 13.17
C SER A 66 -10.08 11.45 14.06
N VAL A 67 -10.33 11.47 15.37
CA VAL A 67 -9.32 11.78 16.39
C VAL A 67 -9.12 10.53 17.22
N LEU A 68 -8.06 9.80 16.91
CA LEU A 68 -7.65 8.63 17.67
C LEU A 68 -6.98 9.12 18.94
N LYS A 69 -7.61 8.88 20.10
CA LYS A 69 -7.07 9.32 21.38
C LYS A 69 -5.78 8.59 21.71
N CYS A 70 -4.82 9.31 22.29
CA CYS A 70 -3.59 8.71 22.76
C CYS A 70 -3.87 7.62 23.81
N LYS A 71 -3.01 6.60 23.86
CA LYS A 71 -3.18 5.48 24.79
C LYS A 71 -2.87 5.87 26.23
N LYS A 72 -1.89 6.75 26.41
CA LYS A 72 -1.57 7.35 27.71
C LYS A 72 -2.35 8.65 27.85
N ASP A 73 -2.94 8.91 29.01
CA ASP A 73 -3.65 10.16 29.28
C ASP A 73 -2.64 11.30 29.49
N LEU A 74 -2.09 11.81 28.39
CA LEU A 74 -1.08 12.87 28.36
C LEU A 74 -1.62 14.07 27.59
N LYS A 75 -1.54 15.26 28.18
CA LYS A 75 -1.89 16.51 27.50
C LYS A 75 -0.74 16.98 26.59
N LYS A 76 -0.52 16.27 25.49
CA LYS A 76 0.46 16.65 24.45
C LYS A 76 -0.23 17.13 23.19
N GLU A 77 0.46 17.94 22.42
CA GLU A 77 -0.04 18.43 21.14
C GLU A 77 -0.33 17.26 20.20
N PRO A 78 -1.50 17.24 19.55
CA PRO A 78 -1.88 16.16 18.63
C PRO A 78 -0.98 16.15 17.39
N ILE A 79 -1.09 15.07 16.62
CA ILE A 79 -0.47 14.93 15.30
C ILE A 79 -1.57 14.98 14.25
N VAL A 80 -1.49 15.92 13.31
CA VAL A 80 -2.31 15.87 12.10
C VAL A 80 -1.50 15.19 10.99
N PHE A 81 -2.09 14.16 10.39
CA PHE A 81 -1.47 13.44 9.27
C PHE A 81 -2.06 13.94 7.94
N ILE A 82 -1.18 14.30 7.00
CA ILE A 82 -1.53 14.79 5.67
C ILE A 82 -1.00 13.79 4.65
N GLN A 83 -1.92 13.00 4.11
CA GLN A 83 -1.62 11.98 3.11
C GLN A 83 -1.22 12.58 1.76
N GLY A 84 -0.45 11.81 0.99
CA GLY A 84 -0.08 12.12 -0.38
C GLY A 84 -1.02 11.58 -1.44
N GLY A 85 -0.43 11.24 -2.59
CA GLY A 85 -1.14 10.93 -3.83
C GLY A 85 -0.89 12.01 -4.89
N PRO A 86 -1.75 13.04 -5.06
CA PRO A 86 -2.97 13.38 -4.29
C PRO A 86 -4.08 12.32 -4.35
N GLY A 87 -5.16 12.51 -3.59
CA GLY A 87 -6.31 11.60 -3.61
C GLY A 87 -6.17 10.37 -2.72
N GLY A 88 -5.10 10.25 -1.94
CA GLY A 88 -5.01 9.26 -0.87
C GLY A 88 -5.96 9.61 0.27
N ASN A 89 -6.67 8.60 0.79
CA ASN A 89 -7.48 8.75 2.00
C ASN A 89 -6.69 8.32 3.25
N THR A 90 -7.19 8.67 4.43
CA THR A 90 -6.54 8.38 5.72
C THR A 90 -7.38 7.48 6.61
N ILE A 91 -8.70 7.66 6.58
CA ILE A 91 -9.61 7.01 7.52
C ILE A 91 -9.87 5.56 7.12
N GLU A 92 -9.88 5.21 5.83
CA GLU A 92 -10.04 3.80 5.39
C GLU A 92 -8.93 2.89 5.96
N GLY A 93 -7.70 3.42 6.04
CA GLY A 93 -6.53 2.77 6.61
C GLY A 93 -6.39 2.91 8.14
N ILE A 94 -7.44 3.26 8.89
CA ILE A 94 -7.34 3.62 10.31
C ILE A 94 -6.70 2.54 11.21
N SER A 95 -6.80 1.25 10.86
CA SER A 95 -6.19 0.15 11.62
C SER A 95 -4.67 0.29 11.77
N PHE A 96 -3.99 0.86 10.76
CA PHE A 96 -2.58 1.20 10.84
C PHE A 96 -2.31 2.20 11.97
N TRP A 97 -3.13 3.24 12.06
CA TRP A 97 -3.02 4.32 13.05
C TRP A 97 -3.41 3.90 14.46
N VAL A 98 -4.37 2.98 14.61
CA VAL A 98 -4.79 2.42 15.90
C VAL A 98 -3.64 1.79 16.67
N SER A 99 -2.79 1.04 15.95
CA SER A 99 -1.63 0.34 16.51
C SER A 99 -0.32 1.15 16.42
N HIS A 100 -0.37 2.35 15.85
CA HIS A 100 0.82 3.12 15.50
C HIS A 100 1.57 3.64 16.75
N PRO A 101 2.92 3.60 16.78
CA PRO A 101 3.71 4.07 17.92
C PRO A 101 3.46 5.53 18.32
N LEU A 102 3.09 6.38 17.36
CA LEU A 102 2.79 7.80 17.63
C LEU A 102 1.56 7.98 18.54
N ARG A 103 0.61 7.04 18.50
CA ARG A 103 -0.61 7.08 19.31
C ARG A 103 -0.33 6.78 20.79
N GLU A 104 0.88 6.34 21.14
CA GLU A 104 1.23 6.11 22.55
C GLU A 104 1.12 7.40 23.38
N ASN A 105 1.53 8.54 22.81
CA ASN A 105 1.61 9.82 23.54
C ASN A 105 0.84 10.97 22.89
N HIS A 106 0.39 10.84 21.65
CA HIS A 106 -0.28 11.90 20.90
C HIS A 106 -1.63 11.43 20.37
N ASP A 107 -2.65 12.29 20.50
CA ASP A 107 -3.85 12.15 19.69
C ASP A 107 -3.45 12.20 18.21
N ILE A 108 -4.00 11.32 17.38
CA ILE A 108 -3.78 11.33 15.93
C ILE A 108 -5.06 11.82 15.26
N VAL A 109 -4.96 12.97 14.59
CA VAL A 109 -6.01 13.57 13.79
C VAL A 109 -5.83 13.11 12.35
N LEU A 110 -6.74 12.26 11.88
CA LEU A 110 -6.85 11.86 10.48
C LEU A 110 -7.97 12.65 9.83
N VAL A 111 -7.69 13.23 8.67
CA VAL A 111 -8.64 13.99 7.88
C VAL A 111 -8.64 13.40 6.48
N ASP A 112 -9.78 12.92 6.02
CA ASP A 112 -9.95 12.68 4.59
C ASP A 112 -10.12 14.05 3.92
N LEU A 113 -9.12 14.44 3.12
CA LEU A 113 -9.13 15.71 2.41
C LEU A 113 -10.34 15.82 1.47
N ARG A 114 -10.62 17.03 1.01
CA ARG A 114 -11.72 17.38 0.08
C ARG A 114 -11.86 16.34 -1.05
N GLY A 115 -13.02 15.68 -1.10
CA GLY A 115 -13.34 14.69 -2.15
C GLY A 115 -12.75 13.30 -1.98
N THR A 116 -11.99 13.02 -0.91
CA THR A 116 -11.38 11.71 -0.65
C THR A 116 -12.13 10.89 0.38
N GLY A 117 -12.04 9.56 0.28
CA GLY A 117 -12.47 8.64 1.33
C GLY A 117 -13.93 8.81 1.75
N PHE A 118 -14.14 9.13 3.03
CA PHE A 118 -15.47 9.36 3.60
C PHE A 118 -15.95 10.81 3.46
N SER A 119 -15.14 11.75 2.97
CA SER A 119 -15.53 13.14 2.75
C SER A 119 -16.52 13.28 1.59
N GLU A 120 -17.38 14.29 1.68
CA GLU A 120 -18.46 14.57 0.73
C GLU A 120 -18.33 15.98 0.15
N PRO A 121 -18.58 16.17 -1.17
CA PRO A 121 -19.05 15.17 -2.13
C PRO A 121 -17.96 14.17 -2.54
N LYS A 122 -18.35 12.93 -2.87
CA LYS A 122 -17.44 11.95 -3.48
C LYS A 122 -17.20 12.31 -4.94
N LEU A 123 -15.93 12.43 -5.33
CA LEU A 123 -15.54 12.77 -6.70
C LEU A 123 -15.28 11.49 -7.51
N CYS A 124 -16.31 11.05 -8.26
CA CYS A 124 -16.24 9.90 -9.17
C CYS A 124 -15.63 8.63 -8.53
N PRO A 125 -16.29 8.02 -7.52
CA PRO A 125 -15.72 6.93 -6.72
C PRO A 125 -15.33 5.67 -7.53
N ASP A 126 -15.93 5.46 -8.71
CA ASP A 126 -15.61 4.31 -9.57
C ASP A 126 -14.49 4.59 -10.59
N LEU A 127 -13.94 5.81 -10.66
CA LEU A 127 -12.92 6.16 -11.66
C LEU A 127 -11.66 5.29 -11.51
N GLY A 128 -11.21 5.03 -10.27
CA GLY A 128 -10.05 4.15 -10.04
C GLY A 128 -10.25 2.73 -10.58
N LYS A 129 -11.47 2.16 -10.42
CA LYS A 129 -11.81 0.85 -10.99
C LYS A 129 -11.80 0.89 -12.52
N LYS A 130 -12.36 1.94 -13.14
CA LYS A 130 -12.33 2.13 -14.60
C LYS A 130 -10.89 2.21 -15.13
N LEU A 131 -10.03 2.99 -14.46
CA LEU A 131 -8.61 3.11 -14.82
C LEU A 131 -7.87 1.78 -14.67
N PHE A 132 -8.13 1.02 -13.61
CA PHE A 132 -7.54 -0.30 -13.43
C PHE A 132 -8.03 -1.31 -14.46
N GLN A 133 -9.29 -1.23 -14.90
CA GLN A 133 -9.82 -2.03 -16.00
C GLN A 133 -9.17 -1.67 -17.34
N ILE A 134 -8.90 -0.39 -17.60
CA ILE A 134 -8.13 0.05 -18.77
C ILE A 134 -6.73 -0.58 -18.72
N LEU A 135 -6.01 -0.42 -17.60
CA LEU A 135 -4.68 -1.00 -17.37
C LEU A 135 -4.64 -2.53 -17.54
N SER A 136 -5.74 -3.23 -17.23
CA SER A 136 -5.79 -4.70 -17.33
C SER A 136 -5.82 -5.25 -18.77
N LYS A 137 -6.09 -4.39 -19.76
CA LYS A 137 -6.22 -4.77 -21.17
C LYS A 137 -4.86 -4.75 -21.86
N ASN A 138 -4.76 -5.45 -22.99
CA ASN A 138 -3.61 -5.36 -23.89
C ASN A 138 -3.91 -4.52 -25.12
N GLN A 139 -4.33 -3.27 -24.91
CA GLN A 139 -4.57 -2.34 -26.00
C GLN A 139 -3.32 -1.51 -26.31
N SER A 140 -3.29 -0.83 -27.45
CA SER A 140 -2.19 0.07 -27.78
C SER A 140 -2.08 1.20 -26.76
N LYS A 141 -0.87 1.69 -26.51
CA LYS A 141 -0.60 2.82 -25.61
C LYS A 141 -1.48 4.04 -25.92
N GLU A 142 -1.68 4.34 -27.19
CA GLU A 142 -2.51 5.46 -27.65
C GLU A 142 -3.98 5.27 -27.26
N GLN A 143 -4.47 4.03 -27.31
CA GLN A 143 -5.83 3.69 -26.90
C GLN A 143 -6.00 3.71 -25.38
N ASP A 144 -5.00 3.26 -24.61
CA ASP A 144 -5.00 3.40 -23.15
C ASP A 144 -5.08 4.87 -22.72
N VAL A 145 -4.25 5.72 -23.33
CA VAL A 145 -4.27 7.17 -23.06
C VAL A 145 -5.64 7.75 -23.45
N LYS A 146 -6.16 7.40 -24.63
CA LYS A 146 -7.48 7.87 -25.08
C LYS A 146 -8.61 7.45 -24.13
N ASP A 147 -8.65 6.20 -23.72
CA ASP A 147 -9.64 5.68 -22.77
C ASP A 147 -9.52 6.40 -21.42
N LYS A 148 -8.29 6.56 -20.91
CA LYS A 148 -8.00 7.27 -19.65
C LYS A 148 -8.47 8.72 -19.71
N VAL A 149 -8.16 9.44 -20.79
CA VAL A 149 -8.65 10.81 -21.04
C VAL A 149 -10.17 10.83 -21.05
N GLN A 150 -10.80 9.95 -21.82
CA GLN A 150 -12.26 9.90 -21.95
C GLN A 150 -12.94 9.71 -20.59
N VAL A 151 -12.60 8.66 -19.83
CA VAL A 151 -13.26 8.37 -18.54
C VAL A 151 -13.00 9.47 -17.50
N SER A 152 -11.86 10.15 -17.59
CA SER A 152 -11.51 11.27 -16.71
C SER A 152 -12.33 12.53 -17.06
N LEU A 153 -12.55 12.81 -18.35
CA LEU A 153 -13.39 13.94 -18.78
C LEU A 153 -14.88 13.68 -18.54
N GLU A 154 -15.35 12.43 -18.68
CA GLU A 154 -16.70 12.04 -18.27
C GLU A 154 -16.91 12.31 -16.78
N CYS A 155 -15.93 11.92 -15.94
CA CYS A 155 -15.93 12.26 -14.53
C CYS A 155 -15.94 13.77 -14.28
N LYS A 156 -15.10 14.53 -15.00
CA LYS A 156 -15.08 15.99 -14.92
C LYS A 156 -16.46 16.58 -15.20
N GLN A 157 -17.12 16.14 -16.27
CA GLN A 157 -18.42 16.66 -16.68
C GLN A 157 -19.49 16.31 -15.64
N ASP A 158 -19.52 15.08 -15.12
CA ASP A 158 -20.44 14.68 -14.04
C ASP A 158 -20.29 15.56 -12.79
N MET A 159 -19.05 15.94 -12.43
CA MET A 159 -18.83 16.86 -11.31
C MET A 159 -19.35 18.28 -11.61
N ILE A 160 -19.14 18.80 -12.84
CA ILE A 160 -19.66 20.10 -13.28
C ILE A 160 -21.19 20.10 -13.26
N ASP A 161 -21.82 19.05 -13.75
CA ASP A 161 -23.29 18.92 -13.79
C ASP A 161 -23.89 18.86 -12.38
N LYS A 162 -23.12 18.35 -11.40
CA LYS A 162 -23.43 18.40 -9.96
C LYS A 162 -23.08 19.74 -9.30
N GLY A 163 -22.69 20.75 -10.07
CA GLY A 163 -22.34 22.09 -9.61
C GLY A 163 -21.10 22.15 -8.72
N ILE A 164 -20.18 21.17 -8.82
CA ILE A 164 -18.96 21.12 -8.00
C ILE A 164 -17.95 22.15 -8.53
N ASP A 165 -17.47 23.05 -7.67
CA ASP A 165 -16.41 23.98 -8.05
C ASP A 165 -15.05 23.26 -8.05
N LEU A 166 -14.66 22.72 -9.21
CA LEU A 166 -13.40 22.01 -9.39
C LEU A 166 -12.16 22.84 -9.01
N ASN A 167 -12.22 24.17 -9.11
CA ASN A 167 -11.09 25.04 -8.76
C ASN A 167 -10.85 25.10 -7.25
N SER A 168 -11.83 24.67 -6.45
CA SER A 168 -11.77 24.67 -5.00
C SER A 168 -11.14 23.40 -4.40
N TYR A 169 -10.75 22.45 -5.24
CA TYR A 169 -10.03 21.22 -4.87
C TYR A 169 -8.54 21.42 -5.19
N ASN A 170 -7.85 22.08 -4.26
CA ASN A 170 -6.45 22.47 -4.35
C ASN A 170 -5.84 22.55 -2.93
N SER A 171 -4.52 22.68 -2.86
CA SER A 171 -3.74 22.69 -1.61
C SER A 171 -4.07 23.86 -0.70
N ILE A 172 -4.34 25.05 -1.24
CA ILE A 172 -4.69 26.23 -0.44
C ILE A 172 -6.03 26.03 0.28
N SER A 173 -7.02 25.47 -0.41
CA SER A 173 -8.30 25.15 0.21
C SER A 173 -8.15 24.12 1.34
N VAL A 174 -7.30 23.10 1.14
CA VAL A 174 -6.97 22.12 2.20
C VAL A 174 -6.30 22.79 3.40
N ILE A 175 -5.38 23.71 3.17
CA ILE A 175 -4.68 24.44 4.23
C ILE A 175 -5.65 25.25 5.09
N ASN A 176 -6.63 25.91 4.46
CA ASN A 176 -7.69 26.63 5.17
C ASN A 176 -8.60 25.67 5.96
N ASP A 177 -8.93 24.50 5.39
CA ASP A 177 -9.68 23.47 6.13
C ASP A 177 -8.93 23.02 7.39
N LEU A 178 -7.63 22.77 7.29
CA LEU A 178 -6.80 22.34 8.42
C LEU A 178 -6.71 23.41 9.50
N HIS A 179 -6.50 24.67 9.12
CA HIS A 179 -6.49 25.80 10.05
C HIS A 179 -7.83 25.95 10.80
N ALA A 180 -8.94 25.86 10.07
CA ALA A 180 -10.27 25.94 10.67
C ALA A 180 -10.56 24.73 11.57
N LEU A 181 -10.20 23.52 11.14
CA LEU A 181 -10.37 22.30 11.94
C LEU A 181 -9.59 22.38 13.26
N LYS A 182 -8.35 22.87 13.22
CA LYS A 182 -7.52 23.08 14.42
C LYS A 182 -8.26 23.96 15.44
N THR A 183 -8.84 25.06 14.94
CA THR A 183 -9.58 26.03 15.76
C THR A 183 -10.83 25.41 16.37
N GLU A 184 -11.61 24.65 15.61
CA GLU A 184 -12.83 23.96 16.06
C GLU A 184 -12.53 22.86 17.09
N LEU A 185 -11.42 22.15 16.91
CA LEU A 185 -10.91 21.18 17.88
C LEU A 185 -10.28 21.84 19.12
N LYS A 186 -10.17 23.18 19.15
CA LYS A 186 -9.55 23.97 20.22
C LYS A 186 -8.09 23.60 20.48
N ILE A 187 -7.37 23.29 19.41
CA ILE A 187 -5.95 22.97 19.44
C ILE A 187 -5.17 24.26 19.20
N SER A 188 -4.21 24.61 20.07
CA SER A 188 -3.39 25.81 19.87
C SER A 188 -2.39 25.62 18.74
N LYS A 189 -1.58 24.55 18.85
CA LYS A 189 -0.62 24.08 17.84
C LYS A 189 -0.68 22.56 17.76
N TRP A 190 -0.31 22.00 16.62
CA TRP A 190 -0.13 20.56 16.46
C TRP A 190 1.19 20.22 15.78
N ASN A 191 1.54 18.94 15.88
CA ASN A 191 2.60 18.34 15.08
C ASN A 191 2.02 17.99 13.70
N VAL A 192 2.69 18.38 12.63
CA VAL A 192 2.25 18.04 11.25
C VAL A 192 3.13 16.95 10.69
N TYR A 193 2.52 15.87 10.21
CA TYR A 193 3.19 14.80 9.48
C TYR A 193 2.62 14.70 8.07
N GLY A 194 3.38 15.19 7.08
CA GLY A 194 3.07 15.05 5.66
C GLY A 194 3.90 13.96 5.01
N VAL A 195 3.32 13.24 4.05
CA VAL A 195 4.03 12.26 3.22
C VAL A 195 3.79 12.51 1.73
N SER A 196 4.83 12.33 0.91
CA SER A 196 4.73 12.45 -0.55
C SER A 196 4.16 13.82 -0.96
N TYR A 197 3.14 13.87 -1.83
CA TYR A 197 2.40 15.09 -2.14
C TYR A 197 1.88 15.86 -0.90
N GLY A 198 1.56 15.17 0.19
CA GLY A 198 1.20 15.80 1.47
C GLY A 198 2.34 16.66 2.05
N THR A 199 3.60 16.43 1.68
CA THR A 199 4.73 17.30 2.06
C THR A 199 4.70 18.65 1.35
N TYR A 200 4.18 18.72 0.12
CA TYR A 200 3.96 19.99 -0.59
C TYR A 200 2.86 20.79 0.12
N ILE A 201 1.74 20.14 0.47
CA ILE A 201 0.68 20.76 1.28
C ILE A 201 1.23 21.23 2.63
N SER A 202 1.99 20.37 3.32
CA SER A 202 2.52 20.66 4.66
C SER A 202 3.51 21.83 4.68
N GLN A 203 4.39 21.94 3.68
CA GLN A 203 5.30 23.09 3.54
C GLN A 203 4.53 24.39 3.34
N ASN A 204 3.50 24.38 2.47
CA ASN A 204 2.64 25.54 2.27
C ASN A 204 1.83 25.87 3.54
N TYR A 205 1.31 24.86 4.24
CA TYR A 205 0.58 25.07 5.51
C TYR A 205 1.48 25.78 6.53
N ALA A 206 2.70 25.28 6.68
CA ALA A 206 3.68 25.83 7.60
C ALA A 206 4.17 27.23 7.21
N LYS A 207 3.98 27.63 5.95
CA LYS A 207 4.27 28.98 5.46
C LYS A 207 3.10 29.94 5.70
N ILE A 208 1.88 29.51 5.42
CA ILE A 208 0.67 30.35 5.51
C ILE A 208 0.25 30.53 6.98
N TYR A 209 0.32 29.47 7.77
CA TYR A 209 -0.06 29.45 9.19
C TYR A 209 1.09 28.91 10.07
N PRO A 210 2.24 29.61 10.13
CA PRO A 210 3.41 29.13 10.89
C PRO A 210 3.11 28.97 12.39
N ASP A 211 2.15 29.73 12.92
CA ASP A 211 1.75 29.67 14.33
C ASP A 211 0.95 28.41 14.69
N ASP A 212 0.37 27.71 13.72
CA ASP A 212 -0.32 26.43 13.95
C ASP A 212 0.67 25.27 14.18
N ILE A 213 1.93 25.46 13.79
CA ILE A 213 2.92 24.39 13.71
C ILE A 213 3.81 24.38 14.95
N ARG A 214 3.78 23.26 15.68
CA ARG A 214 4.78 22.97 16.72
C ARG A 214 6.03 22.31 16.14
N ALA A 215 5.83 21.34 15.26
CA ALA A 215 6.87 20.54 14.63
C ALA A 215 6.38 20.01 13.29
N LEU A 216 7.28 19.92 12.31
CA LEU A 216 6.96 19.52 10.96
C LEU A 216 7.78 18.29 10.55
N VAL A 217 7.10 17.25 10.06
CA VAL A 217 7.72 16.07 9.46
C VAL A 217 7.33 16.00 7.99
N LEU A 218 8.32 15.92 7.12
CA LEU A 218 8.19 15.79 5.67
C LEU A 218 8.81 14.47 5.24
N ASP A 219 7.99 13.46 5.02
CA ASP A 219 8.46 12.15 4.58
C ASP A 219 8.32 12.01 3.07
N SER A 220 9.44 11.74 2.40
CA SER A 220 9.49 11.58 0.94
C SER A 220 9.05 12.88 0.26
N SER A 221 9.85 13.92 0.53
CA SER A 221 9.47 15.31 0.33
C SER A 221 9.52 15.76 -1.13
N ILE A 222 8.61 16.64 -1.53
CA ILE A 222 8.63 17.38 -2.80
C ILE A 222 9.20 18.80 -2.55
N PRO A 223 10.38 19.14 -3.09
CA PRO A 223 11.03 20.44 -2.82
C PRO A 223 10.49 21.56 -3.70
N ASP A 224 9.99 21.21 -4.88
CA ASP A 224 9.38 22.09 -5.88
C ASP A 224 8.40 21.25 -6.70
N ILE A 225 7.17 21.72 -6.85
CA ILE A 225 6.13 21.01 -7.59
C ILE A 225 6.43 20.93 -9.10
N SER A 226 7.26 21.85 -9.62
CA SER A 226 7.66 21.88 -11.04
C SER A 226 8.59 20.73 -11.45
N GLU A 227 9.29 20.13 -10.49
CA GLU A 227 10.20 19.00 -10.70
C GLU A 227 9.49 17.64 -10.51
N TYR A 228 8.26 17.63 -9.96
CA TYR A 228 7.60 16.42 -9.50
C TYR A 228 7.30 15.41 -10.63
N TYR A 229 6.66 15.85 -11.71
CA TYR A 229 6.43 15.02 -12.91
C TYR A 229 7.57 15.14 -13.91
N THR A 230 8.11 16.35 -14.10
CA THR A 230 9.13 16.65 -15.11
C THR A 230 10.31 15.67 -15.04
N ASN A 231 10.78 15.34 -13.83
CA ASN A 231 11.96 14.49 -13.63
C ASN A 231 11.61 13.03 -13.27
N ASN A 232 10.33 12.61 -13.35
CA ASN A 232 9.89 11.31 -12.85
C ASN A 232 10.64 10.12 -13.50
N THR A 233 10.89 10.18 -14.82
CA THR A 233 11.68 9.13 -15.50
C THR A 233 13.10 9.05 -14.95
N GLU A 234 13.76 10.17 -14.73
CA GLU A 234 15.11 10.20 -14.16
C GLU A 234 15.12 9.66 -12.72
N ASN A 235 14.12 10.04 -11.91
CA ASN A 235 13.98 9.55 -10.54
C ASN A 235 13.83 8.02 -10.49
N TYR A 236 13.07 7.43 -11.41
CA TYR A 236 12.97 5.98 -11.53
C TYR A 236 14.29 5.32 -11.94
N ILE A 237 14.99 5.88 -12.94
CA ILE A 237 16.29 5.37 -13.39
C ILE A 237 17.33 5.40 -12.26
N LEU A 238 17.31 6.41 -11.38
CA LEU A 238 18.20 6.44 -10.22
C LEU A 238 18.02 5.23 -9.30
N SER A 239 16.78 4.79 -9.08
CA SER A 239 16.47 3.59 -8.28
C SER A 239 16.87 2.29 -8.99
N LEU A 240 16.62 2.20 -10.30
CA LEU A 240 17.05 1.06 -11.12
C LEU A 240 18.58 0.91 -11.14
N ASN A 241 19.32 2.02 -11.32
CA ASN A 241 20.77 1.99 -11.33
C ASN A 241 21.34 1.50 -9.99
N LYS A 242 20.73 1.89 -8.87
CA LYS A 242 21.11 1.37 -7.54
C LYS A 242 20.84 -0.12 -7.42
N LEU A 243 19.70 -0.60 -7.92
CA LEU A 243 19.35 -2.01 -7.95
C LEU A 243 20.37 -2.82 -8.75
N PHE A 244 20.63 -2.42 -10.00
CA PHE A 244 21.53 -3.14 -10.91
C PHE A 244 22.96 -3.15 -10.38
N LYS A 245 23.46 -2.01 -9.91
CA LYS A 245 24.78 -1.91 -9.29
C LYS A 245 24.91 -2.85 -8.10
N SER A 246 23.95 -2.82 -7.17
CA SER A 246 23.97 -3.67 -5.97
C SER A 246 23.94 -5.17 -6.30
N CYS A 247 23.21 -5.56 -7.36
CA CYS A 247 23.16 -6.94 -7.81
C CYS A 247 24.47 -7.38 -8.50
N LYS A 248 25.05 -6.50 -9.34
CA LYS A 248 26.28 -6.79 -10.08
C LYS A 248 27.52 -6.89 -9.19
N GLU A 249 27.62 -6.02 -8.18
CA GLU A 249 28.79 -5.95 -7.29
C GLU A 249 28.84 -7.08 -6.26
N ASN A 250 27.70 -7.71 -5.95
CA ASN A 250 27.63 -8.84 -5.03
C ASN A 250 27.69 -10.17 -5.79
N SER A 251 28.71 -11.00 -5.52
CA SER A 251 28.94 -12.25 -6.23
C SER A 251 27.82 -13.29 -6.06
N GLU A 252 27.16 -13.34 -4.90
CA GLU A 252 26.04 -14.26 -4.66
C GLU A 252 24.82 -13.82 -5.48
N TYR A 253 24.48 -12.53 -5.44
CA TYR A 253 23.37 -11.98 -6.20
C TYR A 253 23.60 -12.11 -7.70
N ASN A 254 24.81 -11.80 -8.19
CA ASN A 254 25.14 -11.95 -9.60
C ASN A 254 25.14 -13.41 -10.07
N LYS A 255 25.45 -14.37 -9.18
CA LYS A 255 25.30 -15.80 -9.48
C LYS A 255 23.83 -16.21 -9.61
N GLN A 256 22.96 -15.72 -8.72
CA GLN A 256 21.53 -16.03 -8.73
C GLN A 256 20.77 -15.28 -9.83
N TYR A 257 21.15 -14.02 -10.08
CA TYR A 257 20.52 -13.08 -11.00
C TYR A 257 21.54 -12.48 -11.99
N PRO A 258 22.18 -13.31 -12.85
CA PRO A 258 23.22 -12.86 -13.77
C PRO A 258 22.69 -11.88 -14.83
N ASN A 259 23.37 -10.73 -14.98
CA ASN A 259 23.03 -9.68 -15.94
C ASN A 259 21.62 -9.09 -15.73
N LEU A 260 21.23 -8.83 -14.47
CA LEU A 260 19.90 -8.33 -14.10
C LEU A 260 19.44 -7.11 -14.92
N GLU A 261 20.35 -6.16 -15.22
CA GLU A 261 20.06 -4.98 -16.04
C GLU A 261 19.58 -5.37 -17.44
N ASP A 262 20.32 -6.26 -18.11
CA ASP A 262 19.97 -6.71 -19.46
C ASP A 262 18.68 -7.52 -19.46
N VAL A 263 18.43 -8.30 -18.41
CA VAL A 263 17.15 -9.01 -18.23
C VAL A 263 15.98 -8.03 -18.10
N TYR A 264 16.13 -6.98 -17.29
CA TYR A 264 15.09 -5.96 -17.13
C TYR A 264 14.74 -5.31 -18.47
N TYR A 265 15.73 -4.82 -19.22
CA TYR A 265 15.46 -4.17 -20.50
C TYR A 265 14.98 -5.15 -21.57
N SER A 266 15.49 -6.39 -21.59
CA SER A 266 15.00 -7.42 -22.52
C SER A 266 13.53 -7.77 -22.26
N ASN A 267 13.09 -7.77 -20.99
CA ASN A 267 11.68 -7.98 -20.67
C ASN A 267 10.79 -6.90 -21.26
N ILE A 268 11.21 -5.63 -21.29
CA ILE A 268 10.45 -4.54 -21.93
C ILE A 268 10.23 -4.88 -23.41
N THR A 269 11.31 -5.14 -24.17
CA THR A 269 11.21 -5.47 -25.59
C THR A 269 10.41 -6.75 -25.85
N ASN A 270 10.52 -7.75 -24.97
CA ASN A 270 9.79 -9.01 -25.10
C ASN A 270 8.29 -8.82 -24.84
N LEU A 271 7.92 -8.00 -23.86
CA LEU A 271 6.52 -7.74 -23.51
C LEU A 271 5.81 -6.83 -24.51
N GLU A 272 6.54 -5.97 -25.23
CA GLU A 272 5.99 -5.23 -26.38
C GLU A 272 5.51 -6.16 -27.49
N LYS A 273 6.24 -7.27 -27.72
CA LYS A 273 5.92 -8.24 -28.77
C LYS A 273 4.96 -9.32 -28.29
N ASN A 274 5.20 -9.83 -27.09
CA ASN A 274 4.54 -10.98 -26.51
C ASN A 274 4.15 -10.68 -25.05
N PRO A 275 3.04 -9.98 -24.81
CA PRO A 275 2.56 -9.65 -23.46
C PRO A 275 2.12 -10.92 -22.69
N ILE A 276 2.05 -10.84 -21.36
CA ILE A 276 1.69 -11.97 -20.49
C ILE A 276 0.29 -11.76 -19.93
N THR A 277 -0.66 -12.62 -20.28
CA THR A 277 -1.99 -12.63 -19.64
C THR A 277 -2.02 -13.61 -18.48
N VAL A 278 -2.59 -13.16 -17.35
CA VAL A 278 -2.77 -13.95 -16.13
C VAL A 278 -4.23 -13.94 -15.69
N ASP A 279 -4.66 -15.02 -15.06
CA ASP A 279 -5.99 -15.11 -14.45
C ASP A 279 -5.99 -14.42 -13.08
N VAL A 280 -7.04 -13.65 -12.80
CA VAL A 280 -7.20 -12.89 -11.57
C VAL A 280 -8.64 -13.02 -11.05
N ASP A 281 -8.84 -12.74 -9.77
CA ASP A 281 -10.17 -12.80 -9.18
C ASP A 281 -11.10 -11.76 -9.83
N LYS A 282 -12.33 -12.18 -10.14
CA LYS A 282 -13.35 -11.34 -10.80
C LYS A 282 -13.81 -10.16 -9.95
N THR A 283 -13.58 -10.22 -8.63
CA THR A 283 -13.80 -9.12 -7.71
C THR A 283 -12.78 -8.00 -7.88
N ILE A 284 -11.57 -8.31 -8.37
CA ILE A 284 -10.54 -7.32 -8.70
C ILE A 284 -10.80 -6.76 -10.09
N ILE A 285 -10.93 -7.64 -11.10
CA ILE A 285 -11.15 -7.27 -12.50
C ILE A 285 -12.28 -8.09 -13.06
N PRO A 286 -13.39 -7.48 -13.53
CA PRO A 286 -14.57 -8.23 -13.97
C PRO A 286 -14.31 -9.26 -15.08
N SER A 287 -13.33 -9.03 -15.95
CA SER A 287 -12.93 -9.98 -17.00
C SER A 287 -12.31 -11.28 -16.45
N GLY A 288 -11.84 -11.27 -15.20
CA GLY A 288 -11.04 -12.34 -14.61
C GLY A 288 -9.63 -12.45 -15.19
N LYS A 289 -9.17 -11.46 -15.96
CA LYS A 289 -7.86 -11.47 -16.63
C LYS A 289 -7.16 -10.12 -16.53
N PHE A 290 -5.85 -10.16 -16.35
CA PHE A 290 -4.95 -9.01 -16.45
C PHE A 290 -3.85 -9.33 -17.46
N THR A 291 -3.50 -8.39 -18.33
CA THR A 291 -2.39 -8.56 -19.26
C THR A 291 -1.27 -7.60 -18.94
N TYR A 292 -0.10 -8.13 -18.60
CA TYR A 292 1.13 -7.35 -18.47
C TYR A 292 1.73 -7.11 -19.86
N ASN A 293 1.64 -5.88 -20.33
CA ASN A 293 2.46 -5.36 -21.41
C ASN A 293 3.74 -4.70 -20.84
N ALA A 294 4.53 -4.06 -21.71
CA ALA A 294 5.79 -3.42 -21.32
C ALA A 294 5.60 -2.24 -20.34
N GLU A 295 4.52 -1.46 -20.46
CA GLU A 295 4.21 -0.36 -19.55
C GLU A 295 3.74 -0.87 -18.18
N ASP A 296 2.97 -1.96 -18.14
CA ASP A 296 2.56 -2.60 -16.90
C ASP A 296 3.76 -3.17 -16.15
N TYR A 297 4.72 -3.76 -16.86
CA TYR A 297 5.97 -4.23 -16.28
C TYR A 297 6.80 -3.08 -15.69
N LYS A 298 6.98 -1.99 -16.43
CA LYS A 298 7.68 -0.80 -15.92
C LYS A 298 7.01 -0.26 -14.66
N THR A 299 5.68 -0.19 -14.66
CA THR A 299 4.87 0.29 -13.52
C THR A 299 4.96 -0.66 -12.33
N ALA A 300 4.87 -1.97 -12.55
CA ALA A 300 5.02 -3.01 -11.53
C ALA A 300 6.37 -2.93 -10.80
N ILE A 301 7.47 -2.82 -11.56
CA ILE A 301 8.81 -2.68 -10.98
C ILE A 301 8.96 -1.33 -10.27
N GLN A 302 8.41 -0.26 -10.82
CA GLN A 302 8.45 1.06 -10.19
C GLN A 302 7.68 1.10 -8.86
N GLN A 303 6.48 0.53 -8.80
CA GLN A 303 5.69 0.40 -7.58
C GLN A 303 6.37 -0.48 -6.53
N SER A 304 7.17 -1.46 -6.95
CA SER A 304 7.96 -2.29 -6.04
C SER A 304 9.02 -1.51 -5.27
N PHE A 305 9.43 -0.33 -5.76
CA PHE A 305 10.36 0.54 -5.05
C PHE A 305 9.73 1.33 -3.88
N TYR A 306 8.43 1.19 -3.61
CA TYR A 306 7.76 1.84 -2.49
C TYR A 306 8.00 1.12 -1.16
N ASP A 307 7.84 -0.22 -1.10
CA ASP A 307 8.02 -1.01 0.13
C ASP A 307 9.42 -1.66 0.16
N LYS A 308 10.16 -1.48 1.26
CA LYS A 308 11.49 -2.09 1.45
C LYS A 308 11.53 -3.59 1.17
N ARG A 309 10.52 -4.34 1.64
CA ARG A 309 10.42 -5.79 1.45
C ARG A 309 10.15 -6.12 -0.02
N LEU A 310 9.44 -5.28 -0.78
CA LEU A 310 9.35 -5.45 -2.23
C LEU A 310 10.71 -5.22 -2.91
N ILE A 311 11.44 -4.18 -2.52
CA ILE A 311 12.77 -3.90 -3.10
C ILE A 311 13.69 -5.11 -2.95
N GLU A 312 13.67 -5.77 -1.78
CA GLU A 312 14.47 -6.98 -1.52
C GLU A 312 14.16 -8.15 -2.47
N VAL A 313 12.98 -8.18 -3.11
CA VAL A 313 12.58 -9.25 -4.04
C VAL A 313 12.50 -8.79 -5.51
N ILE A 314 12.83 -7.53 -5.84
CA ILE A 314 12.79 -7.04 -7.23
C ILE A 314 13.63 -7.90 -8.20
N PRO A 315 14.88 -8.32 -7.88
CA PRO A 315 15.63 -9.18 -8.79
C PRO A 315 14.90 -10.48 -9.12
N LEU A 316 14.29 -11.12 -8.10
CA LEU A 316 13.47 -12.32 -8.29
C LEU A 316 12.25 -12.03 -9.17
N LEU A 317 11.58 -10.91 -8.94
CA LEU A 317 10.41 -10.50 -9.72
C LEU A 317 10.75 -10.25 -11.19
N ILE A 318 11.85 -9.55 -11.48
CA ILE A 318 12.35 -9.32 -12.85
C ILE A 318 12.56 -10.67 -13.57
N TYR A 319 13.10 -11.67 -12.87
CA TYR A 319 13.27 -13.01 -13.42
C TYR A 319 11.94 -13.73 -13.62
N GLN A 320 10.93 -13.55 -12.75
CA GLN A 320 9.60 -14.15 -12.98
C GLN A 320 8.92 -13.60 -14.24
N PHE A 321 9.16 -12.34 -14.61
CA PHE A 321 8.72 -11.81 -15.91
C PHE A 321 9.46 -12.47 -17.08
N ARG A 322 10.78 -12.69 -16.95
CA ARG A 322 11.57 -13.39 -17.96
C ARG A 322 11.10 -14.82 -18.18
N GLU A 323 10.89 -15.55 -17.09
CA GLU A 323 10.39 -16.94 -17.10
C GLU A 323 8.88 -17.04 -17.39
N ARG A 324 8.18 -15.89 -17.49
CA ARG A 324 6.74 -15.79 -17.74
C ARG A 324 5.90 -16.60 -16.74
N ASN A 325 6.28 -16.59 -15.46
CA ASN A 325 5.58 -17.36 -14.42
C ASN A 325 4.22 -16.72 -14.08
N THR A 326 3.16 -17.22 -14.73
CA THR A 326 1.81 -16.66 -14.62
C THR A 326 1.21 -16.76 -13.21
N ALA A 327 1.55 -17.77 -12.42
CA ALA A 327 1.03 -17.93 -11.06
C ALA A 327 1.52 -16.82 -10.11
N THR A 328 2.83 -16.53 -10.16
CA THR A 328 3.41 -15.41 -9.40
C THR A 328 2.89 -14.06 -9.89
N LEU A 329 2.85 -13.88 -11.22
CA LEU A 329 2.40 -12.63 -11.82
C LEU A 329 0.91 -12.35 -11.54
N ALA A 330 0.06 -13.37 -11.46
CA ALA A 330 -1.34 -13.25 -11.02
C ALA A 330 -1.45 -12.71 -9.59
N SER A 331 -0.67 -13.29 -8.67
CA SER A 331 -0.66 -12.87 -7.26
C SER A 331 -0.19 -11.43 -7.08
N LEU A 332 0.70 -10.98 -7.95
CA LEU A 332 1.19 -9.61 -7.95
C LEU A 332 0.12 -8.59 -8.33
N VAL A 333 -0.82 -8.94 -9.22
CA VAL A 333 -1.94 -8.04 -9.60
C VAL A 333 -2.75 -7.66 -8.37
N GLN A 334 -3.07 -8.63 -7.51
CA GLN A 334 -3.81 -8.39 -6.27
C GLN A 334 -3.06 -7.46 -5.31
N ALA A 335 -1.73 -7.60 -5.21
CA ALA A 335 -0.92 -6.73 -4.37
C ALA A 335 -0.91 -5.29 -4.90
N PHE A 336 -0.80 -5.10 -6.21
CA PHE A 336 -0.76 -3.76 -6.82
C PHE A 336 -2.11 -3.09 -6.98
N SER A 337 -3.21 -3.84 -7.10
CA SER A 337 -4.55 -3.24 -7.18
C SER A 337 -4.86 -2.40 -5.94
N GLY A 338 -4.39 -2.83 -4.76
CA GLY A 338 -4.47 -2.05 -3.53
C GLY A 338 -3.50 -0.86 -3.52
N ALA A 339 -2.26 -1.08 -3.96
CA ALA A 339 -1.22 -0.03 -3.97
C ALA A 339 -1.54 1.15 -4.91
N LEU A 340 -2.21 0.89 -6.03
CA LEU A 340 -2.63 1.90 -7.01
C LEU A 340 -4.00 2.52 -6.72
N SER A 341 -4.63 2.14 -5.60
CA SER A 341 -5.95 2.65 -5.21
C SER A 341 -5.87 4.09 -4.72
N LEU A 342 -6.48 5.01 -5.46
CA LEU A 342 -6.60 6.42 -5.14
C LEU A 342 -8.01 6.92 -5.46
N ASN A 343 -8.41 8.04 -4.85
CA ASN A 343 -9.62 8.78 -5.24
C ASN A 343 -9.31 9.59 -6.51
N TYR A 344 -9.40 8.96 -7.68
CA TYR A 344 -8.91 9.56 -8.93
C TYR A 344 -9.67 10.83 -9.38
N GLY A 345 -10.94 11.02 -8.98
CA GLY A 345 -11.63 12.28 -9.22
C GLY A 345 -10.92 13.45 -8.52
N THR A 346 -10.60 13.28 -7.23
CA THR A 346 -9.78 14.25 -6.49
C THR A 346 -8.37 14.35 -7.04
N TYR A 347 -7.75 13.21 -7.37
CA TYR A 347 -6.41 13.18 -7.96
C TYR A 347 -6.31 14.12 -9.15
N PHE A 348 -7.23 14.04 -10.11
CA PHE A 348 -7.19 14.90 -11.30
C PHE A 348 -7.58 16.34 -11.00
N CYS A 349 -8.51 16.61 -10.07
CA CYS A 349 -8.76 17.99 -9.64
C CYS A 349 -7.47 18.66 -9.13
N PHE A 350 -6.75 18.04 -8.21
CA PHE A 350 -5.51 18.60 -7.66
C PHE A 350 -4.40 18.62 -8.73
N THR A 351 -4.16 17.49 -9.38
CA THR A 351 -3.06 17.32 -10.34
C THR A 351 -3.19 18.29 -11.51
N CYS A 352 -4.39 18.43 -12.08
CA CYS A 352 -4.61 19.35 -13.20
C CYS A 352 -4.65 20.81 -12.75
N ASN A 353 -5.08 21.12 -11.52
CA ASN A 353 -5.12 22.50 -11.03
C ASN A 353 -3.74 23.06 -10.69
N GLU A 354 -2.88 22.30 -10.01
CA GLU A 354 -1.68 22.85 -9.37
C GLU A 354 -0.41 22.00 -9.48
N VAL A 355 -0.44 20.88 -10.23
CA VAL A 355 0.76 20.06 -10.46
C VAL A 355 1.20 20.15 -11.92
N ILE A 356 0.44 19.55 -12.83
CA ILE A 356 0.79 19.46 -14.26
C ILE A 356 1.03 20.83 -14.92
N PRO A 357 0.26 21.90 -14.62
CA PRO A 357 0.51 23.22 -15.22
C PRO A 357 1.91 23.79 -14.97
N PHE A 358 2.60 23.31 -13.94
CA PHE A 358 3.94 23.74 -13.58
C PHE A 358 5.02 22.74 -13.96
N ASN A 359 4.64 21.61 -14.53
CA ASN A 359 5.55 20.60 -15.05
C ASN A 359 5.67 20.73 -16.57
N ASN A 360 6.79 20.26 -17.12
CA ASN A 360 7.12 20.47 -18.53
C ASN A 360 7.17 19.14 -19.29
N LEU A 361 6.17 18.90 -20.14
CA LEU A 361 6.07 17.69 -20.97
C LEU A 361 7.23 17.55 -21.97
N GLN A 362 7.67 18.64 -22.60
CA GLN A 362 8.79 18.60 -23.54
C GLN A 362 10.09 18.18 -22.85
N LYS A 363 10.32 18.67 -21.63
CA LYS A 363 11.47 18.29 -20.82
C LYS A 363 11.34 16.84 -20.32
N TYR A 364 10.16 16.40 -19.90
CA TYR A 364 9.89 14.99 -19.59
C TYR A 364 10.22 14.07 -20.79
N ASP A 365 9.76 14.44 -21.99
CA ASP A 365 10.01 13.69 -23.22
C ASP A 365 11.49 13.69 -23.60
N SER A 366 12.19 14.81 -23.43
CA SER A 366 13.65 14.89 -23.63
C SER A 366 14.42 13.99 -22.65
N ILE A 367 14.11 14.06 -21.36
CA ILE A 367 14.72 13.21 -20.32
C ILE A 367 14.46 11.74 -20.64
N SER A 368 13.21 11.36 -20.90
CA SER A 368 12.88 9.96 -21.16
C SER A 368 13.51 9.41 -22.45
N SER A 369 13.65 10.25 -23.49
CA SER A 369 14.32 9.87 -24.74
C SER A 369 15.82 9.65 -24.56
N SER A 370 16.45 10.28 -23.56
CA SER A 370 17.87 10.03 -23.23
C SER A 370 18.12 8.63 -22.66
N TYR A 371 17.07 7.96 -22.15
CA TYR A 371 17.11 6.60 -21.64
C TYR A 371 16.49 5.61 -22.64
N ASN A 372 17.12 5.48 -23.81
CA ASN A 372 16.57 4.74 -24.95
C ASN A 372 16.13 3.29 -24.63
N LYS A 373 16.86 2.56 -23.77
CA LYS A 373 16.51 1.19 -23.36
C LYS A 373 15.17 1.07 -22.62
N LEU A 374 14.65 2.16 -22.05
CA LEU A 374 13.35 2.18 -21.36
C LEU A 374 12.17 2.30 -22.34
N HIS A 375 12.45 2.59 -23.62
CA HIS A 375 11.46 2.81 -24.67
C HIS A 375 10.47 3.93 -24.27
N GLY A 376 11.02 5.07 -23.85
CA GLY A 376 10.29 6.21 -23.29
C GLY A 376 10.17 6.14 -21.76
N GLY A 377 9.39 7.06 -21.17
CA GLY A 377 9.16 7.09 -19.72
C GLY A 377 8.15 6.03 -19.27
N ILE A 378 7.52 6.27 -18.12
CA ILE A 378 6.40 5.46 -17.64
C ILE A 378 5.09 6.08 -18.15
N SER A 379 4.32 5.33 -18.95
CA SER A 379 3.07 5.82 -19.56
C SER A 379 2.03 6.30 -18.52
N PHE A 380 1.99 5.64 -17.35
CA PHE A 380 1.10 6.00 -16.25
C PHE A 380 1.19 7.50 -15.88
N TYR A 381 2.41 8.05 -15.75
CA TYR A 381 2.61 9.47 -15.43
C TYR A 381 2.56 10.38 -16.64
N LYS A 382 3.06 9.92 -17.80
CA LYS A 382 2.99 10.72 -19.04
C LYS A 382 1.55 11.05 -19.40
N SER A 383 0.66 10.08 -19.28
CA SER A 383 -0.77 10.22 -19.62
C SER A 383 -1.53 11.22 -18.75
N ASP A 384 -1.01 11.62 -17.58
CA ASP A 384 -1.62 12.68 -16.78
C ASP A 384 -1.46 14.06 -17.43
N PHE A 385 -0.40 14.27 -18.22
CA PHE A 385 -0.30 15.48 -19.05
C PHE A 385 -1.43 15.52 -20.09
N ASP A 386 -1.74 14.39 -20.74
CA ASP A 386 -2.81 14.31 -21.73
C ASP A 386 -4.19 14.56 -21.09
N VAL A 387 -4.46 13.92 -19.94
CA VAL A 387 -5.70 14.17 -19.18
C VAL A 387 -5.81 15.63 -18.82
N CYS A 388 -4.76 16.23 -18.23
CA CYS A 388 -4.84 17.60 -17.74
C CYS A 388 -4.84 18.66 -18.84
N ASN A 389 -4.22 18.40 -19.99
CA ASN A 389 -4.31 19.26 -21.17
C ASN A 389 -5.77 19.36 -21.63
N GLU A 390 -6.46 18.23 -21.77
CA GLU A 390 -7.89 18.22 -22.12
C GLU A 390 -8.77 18.77 -20.99
N TRP A 391 -8.42 18.46 -19.73
CA TRP A 391 -9.12 18.97 -18.56
C TRP A 391 -9.12 20.49 -18.57
N LYS A 392 -8.03 21.16 -18.94
CA LYS A 392 -7.91 22.62 -18.86
C LYS A 392 -8.25 23.39 -20.13
N LYS A 393 -8.58 22.74 -21.26
CA LYS A 393 -8.87 23.44 -22.55
C LYS A 393 -9.87 24.60 -22.47
N LYS A 394 -10.73 24.65 -21.44
CA LYS A 394 -11.74 25.71 -21.24
C LYS A 394 -11.51 26.57 -19.98
N GLU A 395 -10.43 26.35 -19.23
CA GLU A 395 -10.13 27.04 -17.97
C GLU A 395 -8.96 28.02 -18.17
N LYS A 396 -9.15 29.29 -17.80
CA LYS A 396 -8.14 30.35 -17.99
C LYS A 396 -7.29 30.65 -16.75
N ASN A 397 -7.65 30.13 -15.58
CA ASN A 397 -7.04 30.53 -14.31
C ASN A 397 -6.10 29.44 -13.78
N THR A 398 -4.80 29.66 -13.95
CA THR A 398 -3.79 28.89 -13.21
C THR A 398 -3.45 29.69 -11.95
N LYS A 399 -3.68 29.14 -10.75
CA LYS A 399 -3.27 29.78 -9.49
C LYS A 399 -1.75 29.79 -9.41
N ASN A 400 -1.13 30.90 -9.01
CA ASN A 400 0.34 30.99 -8.90
C ASN A 400 0.90 29.98 -7.88
N ILE A 401 2.06 29.38 -8.17
CA ILE A 401 2.80 28.62 -7.16
C ILE A 401 3.28 29.58 -6.06
N LEU A 402 3.02 29.22 -4.81
CA LEU A 402 3.64 29.88 -3.67
C LEU A 402 5.09 29.40 -3.53
N SER A 403 6.02 30.34 -3.40
CA SER A 403 7.39 29.99 -2.98
C SER A 403 7.36 29.17 -1.69
N LEU A 404 8.15 28.11 -1.61
CA LEU A 404 8.20 27.25 -0.41
C LEU A 404 9.18 27.73 0.67
N ARG A 405 9.91 28.84 0.43
CA ARG A 405 10.81 29.44 1.43
C ARG A 405 10.04 29.78 2.72
N ASN A 406 10.59 29.36 3.85
CA ASN A 406 9.99 29.44 5.17
C ASN A 406 11.02 29.88 6.22
N ASN A 407 10.71 30.93 6.98
CA ASN A 407 11.55 31.45 8.08
C ASN A 407 11.37 30.66 9.39
N ASN A 408 11.05 29.37 9.27
CA ASN A 408 10.41 28.52 10.26
C ASN A 408 10.83 28.77 11.73
N PRO A 409 9.86 29.09 12.63
CA PRO A 409 10.10 29.15 14.08
C PRO A 409 10.07 27.77 14.75
N PHE A 410 9.69 26.71 14.01
CA PHE A 410 9.57 25.34 14.48
C PHE A 410 10.67 24.45 13.91
N LYS A 411 10.84 23.27 14.51
CA LYS A 411 11.74 22.22 14.02
C LYS A 411 11.15 21.47 12.83
N VAL A 412 12.00 21.05 11.90
CA VAL A 412 11.65 20.30 10.70
C VAL A 412 12.47 19.01 10.64
N LEU A 413 11.79 17.88 10.40
CA LEU A 413 12.42 16.60 10.09
C LEU A 413 12.05 16.19 8.68
N ILE A 414 13.05 15.89 7.86
CA ILE A 414 12.87 15.38 6.51
C ILE A 414 13.35 13.94 6.47
N LEU A 415 12.47 13.03 6.05
CA LEU A 415 12.78 11.63 5.86
C LEU A 415 12.86 11.32 4.36
N SER A 416 13.84 10.53 3.93
CA SER A 416 13.92 10.09 2.53
C SER A 416 14.39 8.66 2.34
N GLY A 417 13.79 7.97 1.37
CA GLY A 417 14.23 6.67 0.92
C GLY A 417 15.37 6.77 -0.09
N GLY A 418 16.37 5.89 0.03
CA GLY A 418 17.46 5.77 -0.93
C GLY A 418 17.03 5.15 -2.26
N PHE A 419 15.98 4.34 -2.27
CA PHE A 419 15.41 3.70 -3.45
C PHE A 419 14.07 4.32 -3.87
N ASP A 420 13.66 5.43 -3.26
CA ASP A 420 12.43 6.12 -3.61
C ASP A 420 12.43 6.53 -5.10
N PRO A 421 11.51 5.96 -5.92
CA PRO A 421 11.50 6.17 -7.36
C PRO A 421 10.80 7.48 -7.76
N ILE A 422 10.16 8.19 -6.82
CA ILE A 422 9.37 9.40 -7.07
C ILE A 422 9.99 10.62 -6.43
N THR A 423 10.34 10.53 -5.13
CA THR A 423 10.97 11.60 -4.35
C THR A 423 12.35 11.16 -3.84
N PRO A 424 13.35 11.04 -4.73
CA PRO A 424 14.66 10.50 -4.40
C PRO A 424 15.40 11.36 -3.36
N SER A 425 16.41 10.81 -2.69
CA SER A 425 17.07 11.47 -1.54
C SER A 425 17.67 12.86 -1.82
N TYR A 426 17.95 13.24 -3.08
CA TYR A 426 18.40 14.60 -3.38
C TYR A 426 17.29 15.64 -3.20
N PHE A 427 16.02 15.24 -3.32
CA PHE A 427 14.87 16.08 -2.98
C PHE A 427 14.89 16.47 -1.51
N ALA A 428 15.27 15.58 -0.60
CA ALA A 428 15.35 15.92 0.82
C ALA A 428 16.33 17.07 1.11
N LYS A 429 17.45 17.12 0.37
CA LYS A 429 18.42 18.22 0.48
C LYS A 429 17.83 19.52 -0.06
N LYS A 430 17.21 19.50 -1.25
CA LYS A 430 16.53 20.67 -1.83
C LYS A 430 15.39 21.17 -0.93
N THR A 431 14.62 20.27 -0.33
CA THR A 431 13.55 20.59 0.61
C THR A 431 14.11 21.26 1.85
N ALA A 432 15.28 20.83 2.34
CA ALA A 432 15.92 21.47 3.49
C ALA A 432 16.27 22.94 3.20
N ASP A 433 16.66 23.27 1.96
CA ASP A 433 16.93 24.65 1.58
C ASP A 433 15.67 25.52 1.72
N ASN A 434 14.45 24.97 1.62
CA ASN A 434 13.21 25.73 1.81
C ASN A 434 13.04 26.29 3.23
N PHE A 435 13.88 25.89 4.19
CA PHE A 435 13.81 26.28 5.59
C PHE A 435 15.11 26.98 6.03
N ASN A 436 14.99 28.06 6.79
CA ASN A 436 16.16 28.84 7.20
C ASN A 436 16.97 28.20 8.33
N GLN A 437 16.35 27.34 9.15
CA GLN A 437 16.97 26.80 10.37
C GLN A 437 16.26 25.54 10.86
N ASN A 438 16.80 24.90 11.91
CA ASN A 438 16.15 23.80 12.64
C ASN A 438 15.70 22.60 11.77
N VAL A 439 16.44 22.31 10.69
CA VAL A 439 16.16 21.17 9.80
C VAL A 439 17.07 19.99 10.14
N GLN A 440 16.46 18.82 10.27
CA GLN A 440 17.17 17.55 10.35
C GLN A 440 16.76 16.65 9.18
N ILE A 441 17.73 16.02 8.52
CA ILE A 441 17.49 15.04 7.45
C ILE A 441 17.88 13.65 7.94
N ILE A 442 17.02 12.65 7.69
CA ILE A 442 17.32 11.24 7.87
C ILE A 442 17.13 10.52 6.53
N ASN A 443 18.17 9.83 6.07
CA ASN A 443 18.15 9.07 4.83
C ASN A 443 18.17 7.57 5.15
N GLY A 444 17.16 6.83 4.68
CA GLY A 444 17.15 5.37 4.69
C GLY A 444 17.70 4.82 3.40
N TYR A 445 18.99 4.49 3.33
CA TYR A 445 19.66 4.16 2.06
C TYR A 445 19.06 2.94 1.33
N THR A 446 18.51 1.98 2.05
CA THR A 446 17.89 0.75 1.49
C THR A 446 16.36 0.79 1.50
N TYR A 447 15.76 1.97 1.67
CA TYR A 447 14.32 2.12 1.82
C TYR A 447 13.71 2.85 0.63
N GLY A 448 12.44 2.55 0.39
CA GLY A 448 11.62 3.14 -0.65
C GLY A 448 10.91 4.42 -0.21
N HIS A 449 9.85 4.73 -0.95
CA HIS A 449 8.95 5.85 -0.69
C HIS A 449 8.17 5.68 0.63
N GLY A 450 8.04 6.75 1.42
CA GLY A 450 7.32 6.77 2.70
C GLY A 450 8.08 6.08 3.84
N LEU A 451 9.31 6.53 4.14
CA LEU A 451 10.19 5.93 5.15
C LEU A 451 9.54 5.83 6.54
N GLY A 452 8.72 6.81 6.89
CA GLY A 452 8.02 6.95 8.16
C GLY A 452 6.95 5.89 8.41
N PHE A 453 6.46 5.20 7.37
CA PHE A 453 5.54 4.08 7.51
C PHE A 453 6.20 2.79 8.01
N THR A 454 7.53 2.75 8.03
CA THR A 454 8.26 1.64 8.65
C THR A 454 8.26 1.79 10.16
N ARG A 455 8.27 0.68 10.91
CA ARG A 455 8.32 0.73 12.39
C ARG A 455 9.48 1.57 12.93
N SER A 456 10.69 1.44 12.34
CA SER A 456 11.84 2.28 12.71
C SER A 456 11.61 3.75 12.37
N GLY A 457 10.96 4.05 11.24
CA GLY A 457 10.62 5.41 10.83
C GLY A 457 9.64 6.06 11.81
N SER A 458 8.59 5.33 12.20
CA SER A 458 7.64 5.75 13.22
C SER A 458 8.31 6.09 14.55
N PHE A 459 9.34 5.33 14.95
CA PHE A 459 10.11 5.63 16.17
C PHE A 459 10.96 6.90 16.04
N ILE A 460 11.57 7.14 14.88
CA ILE A 460 12.28 8.41 14.63
C ILE A 460 11.32 9.59 14.70
N ILE A 461 10.17 9.50 14.04
CA ILE A 461 9.14 10.55 14.07
C ILE A 461 8.67 10.79 15.50
N ASN A 462 8.43 9.71 16.26
CA ASN A 462 8.02 9.81 17.65
C ASN A 462 9.08 10.52 18.50
N ASN A 463 10.35 10.10 18.41
CA ASN A 463 11.44 10.76 19.15
C ASN A 463 11.56 12.23 18.76
N PHE A 464 11.44 12.54 17.47
CA PHE A 464 11.45 13.90 16.99
C PHE A 464 10.35 14.74 17.63
N PHE A 465 9.08 14.33 17.58
CA PHE A 465 7.97 15.07 18.22
C PHE A 465 8.15 15.20 19.74
N GLU A 466 8.71 14.18 20.38
CA GLU A 466 9.01 14.14 21.82
C GLU A 466 10.22 14.98 22.24
N ASN A 467 10.92 15.66 21.33
CA ASN A 467 12.20 16.32 21.60
C ASN A 467 13.27 15.37 22.17
N LYS A 468 13.18 14.07 21.86
CA LYS A 468 14.15 13.07 22.27
C LYS A 468 15.25 12.95 21.22
N PRO A 469 16.50 12.67 21.63
CA PRO A 469 17.56 12.40 20.69
C PRO A 469 17.19 11.24 19.75
N ILE A 470 17.51 11.38 18.46
CA ILE A 470 17.50 10.27 17.53
C ILE A 470 18.82 9.52 17.71
N THR A 471 18.76 8.45 18.52
CA THR A 471 19.91 7.65 18.97
C THR A 471 20.59 6.91 17.81
N ASP A 472 21.86 6.55 18.00
CA ASP A 472 22.62 5.75 17.02
C ASP A 472 21.96 4.40 16.76
N SER A 473 21.32 3.80 17.78
CA SER A 473 20.55 2.57 17.65
C SER A 473 19.34 2.67 16.72
N LEU A 474 18.77 3.88 16.54
CA LEU A 474 17.71 4.12 15.56
C LEU A 474 18.31 4.43 14.18
N ARG A 475 19.40 5.21 14.14
CA ARG A 475 20.09 5.58 12.88
C ARG A 475 20.67 4.38 12.16
N GLN A 476 21.22 3.40 12.87
CA GLN A 476 21.81 2.19 12.27
C GLN A 476 20.83 1.38 11.40
N TYR A 477 19.52 1.51 11.60
CA TYR A 477 18.53 0.85 10.73
C TYR A 477 18.53 1.46 9.32
N PHE A 478 18.84 2.75 9.23
CA PHE A 478 18.82 3.56 8.02
C PHE A 478 20.19 3.72 7.39
N ASP A 479 21.26 3.65 8.18
CA ASP A 479 22.66 3.78 7.73
C ASP A 479 23.19 2.57 6.97
N LYS A 480 22.46 1.45 6.98
CA LYS A 480 22.78 0.29 6.13
C LYS A 480 22.71 0.72 4.67
N LYS A 481 23.86 0.78 4.00
CA LYS A 481 23.97 1.19 2.59
C LYS A 481 23.67 0.06 1.61
N GLU A 482 23.85 -1.18 2.04
CA GLU A 482 23.64 -2.36 1.21
C GLU A 482 22.28 -3.00 1.49
N ILE A 483 21.53 -3.23 0.42
CA ILE A 483 20.26 -3.92 0.47
C ILE A 483 20.48 -5.43 0.45
N LYS A 484 19.66 -6.15 1.21
CA LYS A 484 19.68 -7.62 1.27
C LYS A 484 18.65 -8.20 0.30
N PHE A 485 19.03 -8.38 -0.96
CA PHE A 485 18.15 -9.06 -1.90
C PHE A 485 17.96 -10.52 -1.49
N LYS A 486 16.75 -11.03 -1.67
CA LYS A 486 16.40 -12.41 -1.33
C LYS A 486 16.92 -13.34 -2.41
N THR A 487 17.73 -14.31 -2.01
CA THR A 487 18.27 -15.41 -2.83
C THR A 487 17.76 -16.75 -2.30
N ASN A 488 18.05 -17.85 -3.00
CA ASN A 488 17.76 -19.21 -2.54
C ASN A 488 16.29 -19.41 -2.17
N ILE A 489 15.40 -19.03 -3.09
CA ILE A 489 13.96 -19.23 -2.98
C ILE A 489 13.56 -20.37 -3.90
N THR A 490 12.87 -21.35 -3.34
CA THR A 490 12.30 -22.46 -4.08
C THR A 490 10.91 -22.07 -4.52
N LEU A 491 10.78 -21.84 -5.83
CA LEU A 491 9.52 -21.53 -6.48
C LEU A 491 8.56 -22.72 -6.35
N ASN A 492 7.34 -22.46 -5.92
CA ASN A 492 6.33 -23.51 -5.78
C ASN A 492 4.91 -22.95 -5.93
N ASN A 493 4.22 -23.40 -6.98
CA ASN A 493 2.84 -22.98 -7.26
C ASN A 493 1.86 -23.43 -6.16
N GLY A 494 2.16 -24.54 -5.48
CA GLY A 494 1.48 -25.00 -4.25
C GLY A 494 1.34 -23.92 -3.19
N ILE A 495 2.44 -23.26 -2.86
CA ILE A 495 2.47 -22.20 -1.84
C ILE A 495 1.63 -21.00 -2.29
N ILE A 496 1.72 -20.64 -3.57
CA ILE A 496 0.96 -19.54 -4.16
C ILE A 496 -0.55 -19.86 -4.11
N GLY A 497 -0.96 -21.04 -4.56
CA GLY A 497 -2.35 -21.49 -4.53
C GLY A 497 -2.93 -21.56 -3.12
N MET A 498 -2.16 -22.14 -2.18
CA MET A 498 -2.57 -22.24 -0.78
C MET A 498 -2.74 -20.86 -0.13
N THR A 499 -1.76 -19.97 -0.29
CA THR A 499 -1.83 -18.62 0.30
C THR A 499 -2.91 -17.77 -0.36
N GLY A 500 -3.15 -17.95 -1.66
CA GLY A 500 -4.26 -17.35 -2.39
C GLY A 500 -5.62 -17.77 -1.82
N ASP A 501 -5.83 -19.08 -1.58
CA ASP A 501 -7.07 -19.56 -0.98
C ASP A 501 -7.23 -19.10 0.47
N ILE A 502 -6.16 -19.05 1.26
CA ILE A 502 -6.20 -18.53 2.64
C ILE A 502 -6.67 -17.08 2.67
N ASN A 503 -6.29 -16.29 1.67
CA ASN A 503 -6.66 -14.87 1.59
C ASN A 503 -8.06 -14.63 1.00
N THR A 504 -8.53 -15.49 0.11
CA THR A 504 -9.79 -15.27 -0.64
C THR A 504 -10.97 -16.08 -0.11
N LYS A 505 -10.71 -17.26 0.47
CA LYS A 505 -11.76 -18.14 0.98
C LYS A 505 -12.08 -17.82 2.43
N GLN A 506 -13.34 -18.05 2.79
CA GLN A 506 -13.79 -17.95 4.16
C GLN A 506 -13.20 -19.09 5.01
N TRP A 507 -12.97 -18.85 6.30
CA TRP A 507 -12.30 -19.81 7.19
C TRP A 507 -12.98 -21.20 7.22
N TYR A 508 -14.30 -21.27 7.01
CA TYR A 508 -15.05 -22.53 7.01
C TYR A 508 -14.74 -23.43 5.80
N TYR A 509 -14.18 -22.87 4.71
CA TYR A 509 -13.66 -23.65 3.57
C TYR A 509 -12.66 -24.69 4.06
N PHE A 510 -11.85 -24.37 5.07
CA PHE A 510 -10.79 -25.24 5.58
C PHE A 510 -11.24 -26.26 6.64
N ILE A 511 -12.51 -26.29 7.04
CA ILE A 511 -13.03 -27.24 8.06
C ILE A 511 -12.73 -28.70 7.69
N PRO A 512 -12.98 -29.19 6.46
CA PRO A 512 -12.69 -30.58 6.10
C PRO A 512 -11.21 -30.93 6.25
N LEU A 513 -10.31 -30.00 5.91
CA LEU A 513 -8.87 -30.18 6.06
C LEU A 513 -8.48 -30.28 7.55
N LEU A 514 -8.97 -29.36 8.38
CA LEU A 514 -8.69 -29.33 9.82
C LEU A 514 -9.20 -30.60 10.53
N VAL A 515 -10.42 -31.04 10.21
CA VAL A 515 -11.00 -32.28 10.75
C VAL A 515 -10.18 -33.50 10.31
N SER A 516 -9.77 -33.56 9.05
CA SER A 516 -8.95 -34.65 8.53
C SER A 516 -7.58 -34.74 9.21
N LEU A 517 -6.95 -33.59 9.46
CA LEU A 517 -5.68 -33.52 10.19
C LEU A 517 -5.83 -34.00 11.64
N LEU A 518 -6.92 -33.62 12.33
CA LEU A 518 -7.21 -34.08 13.68
C LEU A 518 -7.44 -35.60 13.72
N ILE A 519 -8.21 -36.15 12.78
CA ILE A 519 -8.45 -37.60 12.68
C ILE A 519 -7.12 -38.34 12.46
N ILE A 520 -6.29 -37.89 11.52
CA ILE A 520 -4.98 -38.51 11.26
C ILE A 520 -4.08 -38.44 12.50
N PHE A 521 -4.07 -37.32 13.21
CA PHE A 521 -3.32 -37.17 14.46
C PHE A 521 -3.75 -38.20 15.51
N VAL A 522 -5.05 -38.31 15.81
CA VAL A 522 -5.58 -39.27 16.78
C VAL A 522 -5.28 -40.71 16.35
N LEU A 523 -5.49 -41.04 15.07
CA LEU A 523 -5.22 -42.38 14.53
C LEU A 523 -3.74 -42.74 14.54
N SER A 524 -2.84 -41.75 14.40
CA SER A 524 -1.41 -41.97 14.48
C SER A 524 -0.97 -42.34 15.90
N ILE A 525 -1.51 -41.65 16.92
CA ILE A 525 -1.28 -41.96 18.34
C ILE A 525 -1.81 -43.35 18.67
N PHE A 526 -3.01 -43.67 18.19
CA PHE A 526 -3.59 -45.01 18.37
C PHE A 526 -2.73 -46.11 17.74
N SER A 527 -2.26 -45.89 16.50
CA SER A 527 -1.38 -46.83 15.79
C SER A 527 -0.05 -47.02 16.52
N LEU A 528 0.55 -45.93 17.00
CA LEU A 528 1.77 -45.96 17.80
C LEU A 528 1.58 -46.74 19.11
N THR A 529 0.51 -46.45 19.84
CA THR A 529 0.15 -47.14 21.10
C THR A 529 -0.02 -48.64 20.85
N LYS A 530 -0.73 -49.01 19.79
CA LYS A 530 -0.93 -50.42 19.41
C LYS A 530 0.38 -51.12 19.05
N MET A 531 1.31 -50.43 18.39
CA MET A 531 2.65 -50.96 18.08
C MET A 531 3.49 -51.17 19.35
N ILE A 532 3.46 -50.22 20.29
CA ILE A 532 4.20 -50.30 21.57
C ILE A 532 3.64 -51.43 22.45
N VAL A 533 2.31 -51.54 22.56
CA VAL A 533 1.64 -52.54 23.40
C VAL A 533 1.77 -53.96 22.83
N LYS A 534 1.72 -54.13 21.49
CA LYS A 534 1.83 -55.44 20.84
C LYS A 534 3.24 -55.72 20.30
N LYS A 535 4.25 -55.61 21.17
CA LYS A 535 5.72 -55.69 20.91
C LYS A 535 6.21 -56.77 19.92
N ASN A 536 5.45 -57.85 19.64
CA ASN A 536 5.80 -58.94 18.70
C ASN A 536 4.71 -59.32 17.66
N LYS A 537 3.63 -58.53 17.49
CA LYS A 537 2.53 -58.80 16.52
C LYS A 537 2.04 -57.55 15.77
N SER A 538 2.94 -56.60 15.49
CA SER A 538 2.61 -55.44 14.65
C SER A 538 2.34 -55.91 13.21
N ASN A 539 1.09 -55.73 12.72
CA ASN A 539 0.76 -56.00 11.32
C ASN A 539 1.35 -54.87 10.46
N ILE A 540 2.00 -55.21 9.36
CA ILE A 540 2.59 -54.26 8.39
C ILE A 540 1.63 -53.13 7.99
N THR A 541 0.31 -53.38 7.97
CA THR A 541 -0.69 -52.34 7.73
C THR A 541 -0.68 -51.25 8.80
N THR A 542 -0.57 -51.61 10.09
CA THR A 542 -0.50 -50.65 11.20
C THR A 542 0.78 -49.80 11.14
N LEU A 543 1.91 -50.40 10.75
CA LEU A 543 3.15 -49.66 10.53
C LEU A 543 3.02 -48.68 9.35
N LEU A 544 2.50 -49.14 8.21
CA LEU A 544 2.30 -48.31 7.02
C LEU A 544 1.36 -47.14 7.28
N PHE A 545 0.28 -47.34 8.04
CA PHE A 545 -0.57 -46.24 8.47
C PHE A 545 0.15 -45.24 9.35
N PHE A 546 0.87 -45.74 10.36
CA PHE A 546 1.64 -44.85 11.23
C PHE A 546 2.63 -44.00 10.42
N LEU A 547 3.39 -44.62 9.52
CA LEU A 547 4.34 -43.93 8.66
C LEU A 547 3.66 -42.93 7.73
N THR A 548 2.55 -43.30 7.09
CA THR A 548 1.78 -42.40 6.21
C THR A 548 1.25 -41.20 6.99
N SER A 549 0.58 -41.43 8.12
CA SER A 549 0.03 -40.38 8.97
C SER A 549 1.11 -39.45 9.52
N MET A 550 2.23 -39.99 9.99
CA MET A 550 3.35 -39.17 10.47
C MET A 550 3.97 -38.37 9.34
N SER A 551 4.19 -38.96 8.16
CA SER A 551 4.74 -38.24 7.01
C SER A 551 3.87 -37.05 6.60
N LEU A 552 2.53 -37.22 6.56
CA LEU A 552 1.58 -36.14 6.29
C LEU A 552 1.59 -35.05 7.36
N LEU A 553 1.60 -35.43 8.65
CA LEU A 553 1.63 -34.46 9.75
C LEU A 553 2.94 -33.68 9.77
N ILE A 554 4.08 -34.35 9.58
CA ILE A 554 5.39 -33.71 9.48
C ILE A 554 5.41 -32.76 8.29
N PHE A 555 4.88 -33.17 7.14
CA PHE A 555 4.76 -32.30 5.96
C PHE A 555 3.95 -31.04 6.28
N VAL A 556 2.74 -31.17 6.82
CA VAL A 556 1.85 -30.04 7.11
C VAL A 556 2.48 -29.09 8.12
N VAL A 557 3.08 -29.62 9.20
CA VAL A 557 3.80 -28.80 10.18
C VAL A 557 5.00 -28.09 9.53
N SER A 558 5.75 -28.78 8.67
CA SER A 558 6.90 -28.18 7.98
C SER A 558 6.49 -27.07 7.04
N ILE A 559 5.39 -27.23 6.28
CA ILE A 559 4.84 -26.16 5.44
C ILE A 559 4.34 -24.99 6.29
N ALA A 560 3.63 -25.25 7.38
CA ALA A 560 3.14 -24.19 8.27
C ALA A 560 4.30 -23.37 8.85
N LEU A 561 5.36 -24.04 9.34
CA LEU A 561 6.56 -23.38 9.85
C LEU A 561 7.33 -22.66 8.73
N GLY A 562 7.42 -23.26 7.54
CA GLY A 562 8.06 -22.65 6.38
C GLY A 562 7.37 -21.38 5.92
N VAL A 563 6.04 -21.39 5.83
CA VAL A 563 5.23 -20.21 5.53
C VAL A 563 5.39 -19.17 6.62
N TYR A 564 5.29 -19.54 7.89
CA TYR A 564 5.43 -18.61 9.02
C TYR A 564 6.81 -17.92 9.01
N ASN A 565 7.89 -18.68 8.83
CA ASN A 565 9.24 -18.12 8.79
C ASN A 565 9.46 -17.24 7.55
N THR A 566 8.97 -17.68 6.39
CA THR A 566 9.06 -16.90 5.15
C THR A 566 8.26 -15.59 5.26
N MET A 567 7.07 -15.63 5.85
CA MET A 567 6.22 -14.46 6.08
C MET A 567 6.88 -13.42 6.99
N ASN A 568 7.51 -13.89 8.08
CA ASN A 568 8.20 -13.03 9.04
C ASN A 568 9.49 -12.42 8.48
N ASP A 569 10.19 -13.14 7.60
CA ASP A 569 11.36 -12.61 6.91
C ASP A 569 10.96 -11.58 5.84
N ASN A 570 10.11 -12.00 4.89
CA ASN A 570 9.58 -11.15 3.84
C ASN A 570 8.30 -11.76 3.24
N PHE A 571 7.15 -11.20 3.59
CA PHE A 571 5.85 -11.76 3.18
C PHE A 571 5.65 -11.86 1.66
N TYR A 572 6.28 -11.00 0.86
CA TYR A 572 6.15 -11.05 -0.59
C TYR A 572 6.74 -12.33 -1.18
N LEU A 573 7.66 -13.00 -0.48
CA LEU A 573 8.22 -14.29 -0.91
C LEU A 573 7.15 -15.38 -1.06
N LEU A 574 6.03 -15.30 -0.35
CA LEU A 574 4.94 -16.26 -0.47
C LEU A 574 4.25 -16.22 -1.85
N ALA A 575 4.37 -15.12 -2.59
CA ALA A 575 3.92 -15.03 -3.98
C ALA A 575 4.83 -15.81 -4.96
N PHE A 576 5.95 -16.35 -4.48
CA PHE A 576 6.93 -17.11 -5.26
C PHE A 576 7.05 -18.55 -4.75
N GLY A 577 7.16 -18.74 -3.42
CA GLY A 577 7.37 -20.04 -2.80
C GLY A 577 7.92 -19.92 -1.38
N LEU A 578 8.90 -20.76 -1.02
CA LEU A 578 9.54 -20.77 0.29
C LEU A 578 11.06 -20.65 0.17
N SER A 579 11.73 -20.24 1.26
CA SER A 579 13.19 -20.36 1.34
C SER A 579 13.63 -21.80 1.07
N SER A 580 14.73 -21.99 0.33
CA SER A 580 15.26 -23.32 -0.01
C SER A 580 15.66 -24.16 1.21
N SER A 581 15.77 -23.57 2.41
CA SER A 581 15.88 -24.32 3.67
C SER A 581 14.69 -25.26 3.91
N TRP A 582 13.55 -25.01 3.28
CA TRP A 582 12.32 -25.79 3.40
C TRP A 582 12.12 -26.83 2.29
N ASN A 583 13.11 -27.05 1.42
CA ASN A 583 13.00 -27.99 0.31
C ASN A 583 12.64 -29.42 0.74
N PHE A 584 13.09 -29.82 1.93
CA PHE A 584 12.77 -31.12 2.49
C PHE A 584 11.26 -31.32 2.68
N ALA A 585 10.48 -30.26 2.94
CA ALA A 585 9.03 -30.37 3.12
C ALA A 585 8.35 -30.88 1.83
N PHE A 586 8.75 -30.38 0.67
CA PHE A 586 8.22 -30.84 -0.62
C PHE A 586 8.62 -32.30 -0.92
N ILE A 587 9.81 -32.73 -0.48
CA ILE A 587 10.24 -34.13 -0.59
C ILE A 587 9.38 -35.02 0.33
N ILE A 588 9.14 -34.59 1.57
CA ILE A 588 8.26 -35.31 2.51
C ILE A 588 6.86 -35.45 1.94
N TYR A 589 6.32 -34.44 1.23
CA TYR A 589 5.03 -34.58 0.57
C TYR A 589 5.02 -35.70 -0.48
N LYS A 590 6.03 -35.76 -1.34
CA LYS A 590 6.15 -36.82 -2.36
C LYS A 590 6.27 -38.21 -1.72
N ILE A 591 7.03 -38.33 -0.64
CA ILE A 591 7.10 -39.54 0.19
C ILE A 591 5.73 -39.87 0.78
N SER A 592 5.01 -38.87 1.29
CA SER A 592 3.70 -39.06 1.92
C SER A 592 2.65 -39.54 0.92
N LEU A 593 2.67 -39.01 -0.31
CA LEU A 593 1.81 -39.46 -1.41
C LEU A 593 2.13 -40.91 -1.79
N PHE A 594 3.40 -41.24 -1.96
CA PHE A 594 3.84 -42.61 -2.26
C PHE A 594 3.42 -43.60 -1.16
N LEU A 595 3.68 -43.25 0.10
CA LEU A 595 3.25 -44.05 1.25
C LEU A 595 1.73 -44.21 1.30
N SER A 596 0.97 -43.16 0.97
CA SER A 596 -0.50 -43.21 0.93
C SER A 596 -1.00 -44.21 -0.12
N ILE A 597 -0.40 -44.22 -1.32
CA ILE A 597 -0.74 -45.15 -2.40
C ILE A 597 -0.42 -46.60 -1.99
N ILE A 598 0.79 -46.86 -1.49
CA ILE A 598 1.18 -48.20 -1.03
C ILE A 598 0.26 -48.70 0.07
N THR A 599 -0.01 -47.83 1.05
CA THR A 599 -0.86 -48.13 2.18
C THR A 599 -2.28 -48.46 1.74
N PHE A 600 -2.81 -47.75 0.75
CA PHE A 600 -4.12 -48.04 0.14
C PHE A 600 -4.14 -49.41 -0.55
N ILE A 601 -3.16 -49.70 -1.42
CA ILE A 601 -3.08 -50.97 -2.16
C ILE A 601 -2.96 -52.17 -1.22
N ILE A 602 -2.05 -52.12 -0.24
CA ILE A 602 -1.85 -53.22 0.71
C ILE A 602 -3.08 -53.44 1.58
N SER A 603 -3.80 -52.36 1.92
CA SER A 603 -5.02 -52.44 2.73
C SER A 603 -6.18 -53.05 1.94
N LEU A 604 -6.32 -52.73 0.65
CA LEU A 604 -7.30 -53.38 -0.22
C LEU A 604 -7.09 -54.90 -0.31
N ILE A 605 -5.83 -55.34 -0.42
CA ILE A 605 -5.49 -56.77 -0.50
C ILE A 605 -5.77 -57.49 0.82
N LYS A 606 -5.50 -56.85 1.97
CA LYS A 606 -5.58 -57.49 3.29
C LYS A 606 -6.91 -57.34 4.03
N VAL A 607 -7.73 -56.35 3.70
CA VAL A 607 -8.83 -55.87 4.56
C VAL A 607 -10.20 -55.91 3.86
N PHE A 608 -10.60 -57.10 3.42
CA PHE A 608 -12.03 -57.38 3.20
C PHE A 608 -12.70 -58.12 4.38
N LYS A 609 -11.98 -58.41 5.47
CA LYS A 609 -12.52 -59.25 6.56
C LYS A 609 -12.66 -58.62 7.94
N ASN A 610 -12.11 -57.44 8.28
CA ASN A 610 -12.31 -56.81 9.61
C ASN A 610 -12.06 -55.26 9.64
N ASN A 611 -12.97 -54.51 10.28
CA ASN A 611 -12.90 -53.06 10.62
C ASN A 611 -13.05 -52.02 9.48
N ILE A 612 -13.89 -52.28 8.47
CA ILE A 612 -14.15 -51.39 7.31
C ILE A 612 -14.35 -49.89 7.68
N PRO A 613 -15.13 -49.50 8.71
CA PRO A 613 -15.39 -48.09 8.99
C PRO A 613 -14.13 -47.27 9.34
N LEU A 614 -13.18 -47.87 10.06
CA LEU A 614 -11.94 -47.21 10.47
C LEU A 614 -11.04 -46.92 9.26
N TYR A 615 -10.91 -47.89 8.35
CA TYR A 615 -10.11 -47.73 7.14
C TYR A 615 -10.75 -46.73 6.19
N PHE A 616 -12.08 -46.76 6.05
CA PHE A 616 -12.82 -45.79 5.26
C PHE A 616 -12.59 -44.36 5.75
N MET A 617 -12.81 -44.11 7.06
CA MET A 617 -12.60 -42.77 7.65
C MET A 617 -11.18 -42.27 7.43
N MET A 618 -10.18 -43.14 7.58
CA MET A 618 -8.78 -42.79 7.39
C MET A 618 -8.42 -42.48 5.93
N PHE A 619 -8.83 -43.32 4.97
CA PHE A 619 -8.57 -43.05 3.56
C PHE A 619 -9.32 -41.82 3.07
N LEU A 620 -10.51 -41.56 3.60
CA LEU A 620 -11.22 -40.31 3.37
C LEU A 620 -10.41 -39.12 3.89
N SER A 621 -9.91 -39.16 5.13
CA SER A 621 -9.09 -38.08 5.69
C SER A 621 -7.77 -37.86 4.92
N ILE A 622 -7.05 -38.93 4.57
CA ILE A 622 -5.84 -38.86 3.74
C ILE A 622 -6.17 -38.29 2.36
N GLY A 623 -7.26 -38.75 1.75
CA GLY A 623 -7.74 -38.29 0.44
C GLY A 623 -8.12 -36.81 0.45
N ILE A 624 -8.79 -36.33 1.51
CA ILE A 624 -9.11 -34.91 1.68
C ILE A 624 -7.83 -34.08 1.76
N ILE A 625 -6.85 -34.48 2.57
CA ILE A 625 -5.58 -33.73 2.68
C ILE A 625 -4.89 -33.65 1.33
N HIS A 626 -4.70 -34.78 0.63
CA HIS A 626 -4.11 -34.77 -0.71
C HIS A 626 -4.93 -33.96 -1.70
N TYR A 627 -6.26 -33.98 -1.62
CA TYR A 627 -7.11 -33.16 -2.47
C TYR A 627 -6.77 -31.68 -2.36
N TYR A 628 -6.64 -31.13 -1.14
CA TYR A 628 -6.26 -29.72 -0.94
C TYR A 628 -4.87 -29.41 -1.51
N PHE A 629 -3.86 -30.20 -1.17
CA PHE A 629 -2.49 -29.93 -1.62
C PHE A 629 -2.31 -30.15 -3.12
N ILE A 630 -3.04 -31.09 -3.74
CA ILE A 630 -3.09 -31.26 -5.19
C ILE A 630 -3.85 -30.10 -5.85
N SER A 631 -4.99 -29.67 -5.29
CA SER A 631 -5.74 -28.53 -5.85
C SER A 631 -4.95 -27.22 -5.81
N TRP A 632 -4.04 -27.08 -4.84
CA TRP A 632 -3.11 -25.97 -4.79
C TRP A 632 -1.89 -26.11 -5.70
N ASN A 633 -1.68 -27.27 -6.32
CA ASN A 633 -0.57 -27.57 -7.23
C ASN A 633 0.80 -27.76 -6.51
N PHE A 634 0.82 -28.54 -5.42
CA PHE A 634 2.08 -28.90 -4.70
C PHE A 634 2.96 -29.97 -5.39
N LEU A 635 2.51 -30.59 -6.48
CA LEU A 635 3.21 -31.72 -7.13
C LEU A 635 4.31 -31.32 -8.11
#